data_AF-A0A7V1G7F0-F1
#
_entry.id   AF-A0A7V1G7F0-F1
#
_cell.length_a   1.000
_cell.length_b   1.000
_cell.length_c   1.000
_cell.angle_alpha   90.00
_cell.angle_beta   90.00
_cell.angle_gamma   90.00
#
_symmetry.space_group_name_H-M   'P 1'
#
loop_
_entity.id
_entity.type
_entity.pdbx_description
1 polymer ?
#
loop_
_entity_poly.entity_id
_entity_poly.type
_entity_poly.pdbx_seq_one_letter_code
_entity_poly.pdbx_strand_id
1 'polypeptide(L)'
;MLWLGYVGSKVFQRMKLPSVTGFLLVGVLLGPQISNVLNQGVLDRLSFIEPLALSVITFIIGEKLHFKRLAKLGARSLFLSMTEIALLHLLTRIILLLNAYLFIKCFVFGQLRDGSGLPHYLEGVTFSL
;
A
#
# COMPACT_ATOMS: atom_id res chain seq x y z
N MET A 1 24.17 -9.13 -30.58
CA MET A 1 23.29 -9.74 -29.55
C MET A 1 23.95 -9.92 -28.18
N LEU A 2 25.24 -10.27 -28.09
CA LEU A 2 25.96 -10.40 -26.80
C LEU A 2 26.01 -9.13 -25.93
N TRP A 3 26.09 -7.94 -26.56
CA TRP A 3 26.16 -6.67 -25.83
C TRP A 3 24.85 -6.32 -25.08
N LEU A 4 23.70 -6.57 -25.71
CA LEU A 4 22.38 -6.44 -25.08
C LEU A 4 22.22 -7.42 -23.91
N GLY A 5 22.73 -8.65 -24.04
CA GLY A 5 22.76 -9.62 -22.95
C GLY A 5 23.59 -9.13 -21.75
N TYR A 6 24.77 -8.57 -22.00
CA TYR A 6 25.64 -8.03 -20.94
C TYR A 6 25.04 -6.82 -20.22
N VAL A 7 24.45 -5.89 -20.96
CA VAL A 7 23.76 -4.72 -20.38
C VAL A 7 22.51 -5.17 -19.62
N GLY A 8 21.72 -6.09 -20.17
CA GLY A 8 20.54 -6.67 -19.53
C GLY A 8 20.86 -7.36 -18.19
N SER A 9 21.91 -8.21 -18.16
CA SER A 9 22.34 -8.87 -16.92
C SER A 9 22.84 -7.89 -15.86
N LYS A 10 23.47 -6.77 -16.25
CA LYS A 10 23.97 -5.75 -15.31
C LYS A 10 22.85 -4.87 -14.75
N VAL A 11 21.82 -4.57 -15.55
CA VAL A 11 20.60 -3.87 -15.11
C VAL A 11 19.81 -4.73 -14.12
N PHE A 12 19.64 -6.02 -14.41
CA PHE A 12 18.99 -6.96 -13.49
C PHE A 12 19.77 -7.16 -12.18
N GLN A 13 21.10 -7.19 -12.21
CA GLN A 13 21.91 -7.26 -10.97
C GLN A 13 21.80 -6.02 -10.08
N ARG A 14 21.48 -4.85 -10.64
CA ARG A 14 21.38 -3.60 -9.88
C ARG A 14 20.02 -3.42 -9.22
N MET A 15 18.98 -4.04 -9.77
CA MET A 15 17.67 -4.14 -9.14
C MET A 15 17.67 -5.33 -8.17
N LYS A 16 18.17 -5.13 -6.95
CA LYS A 16 18.00 -6.08 -5.82
C LYS A 16 16.54 -6.10 -5.32
N LEU A 17 15.58 -6.16 -6.25
CA LEU A 17 14.17 -6.18 -5.93
C LEU A 17 13.78 -7.62 -5.60
N PRO A 18 12.99 -7.84 -4.53
CA PRO A 18 12.38 -9.14 -4.29
C PRO A 18 11.62 -9.61 -5.54
N SER A 19 11.61 -10.91 -5.79
CA SER A 19 10.90 -11.49 -6.94
C SER A 19 9.44 -11.06 -6.99
N VAL A 20 8.79 -10.91 -5.83
CA VAL A 20 7.41 -10.43 -5.69
C VAL A 20 7.22 -9.00 -6.21
N THR A 21 8.16 -8.10 -5.91
CA THR A 21 8.12 -6.71 -6.40
C THR A 21 8.30 -6.66 -7.92
N GLY A 22 9.12 -7.56 -8.49
CA GLY A 22 9.27 -7.70 -9.94
C GLY A 22 7.97 -8.13 -10.63
N PHE A 23 7.26 -9.13 -10.08
CA PHE A 23 5.95 -9.53 -10.60
C PHE A 23 4.93 -8.40 -10.51
N LEU A 24 4.94 -7.62 -9.42
CA LEU A 24 4.04 -6.48 -9.25
C LEU A 24 4.34 -5.37 -10.28
N LEU A 25 5.62 -5.03 -10.50
CA LEU A 25 6.02 -4.05 -11.51
C LEU A 25 5.60 -4.46 -12.92
N VAL A 26 5.84 -5.72 -13.28
CA VAL A 26 5.41 -6.25 -14.59
C VAL A 26 3.88 -6.23 -14.71
N GLY A 27 3.16 -6.58 -13.64
CA GLY A 27 1.70 -6.53 -13.60
C GLY A 27 1.15 -5.11 -13.80
N VAL A 28 1.77 -4.10 -13.18
CA VAL A 28 1.40 -2.68 -13.38
C VAL A 28 1.73 -2.21 -14.79
N LEU A 29 2.90 -2.59 -15.34
CA LEU A 29 3.29 -2.25 -16.71
C LEU A 29 2.34 -2.86 -17.75
N LEU A 30 1.96 -4.13 -17.58
CA LEU A 30 1.02 -4.83 -18.46
C LEU A 30 -0.45 -4.47 -18.20
N GLY A 31 -0.72 -3.78 -17.08
CA GLY A 31 -2.03 -3.35 -16.66
C GLY A 31 -2.68 -2.34 -17.62
N PRO A 32 -3.97 -2.04 -17.40
CA PRO A 32 -4.74 -1.13 -18.25
C PRO A 32 -4.20 0.30 -18.25
N GLN A 33 -3.43 0.67 -17.22
CA GLN A 33 -2.94 2.03 -17.02
C GLN A 33 -1.72 2.40 -17.89
N ILE A 34 -0.91 1.41 -18.32
CA ILE A 34 0.33 1.67 -19.06
C ILE A 34 0.28 1.01 -20.44
N SER A 35 0.11 -0.31 -20.51
CA SER A 35 0.20 -1.05 -21.78
C SER A 35 -1.15 -1.51 -22.34
N ASN A 36 -2.24 -1.42 -21.57
CA ASN A 36 -3.61 -1.84 -21.95
C ASN A 36 -3.75 -3.28 -22.51
N VAL A 37 -2.75 -4.14 -22.24
CA VAL A 37 -2.76 -5.55 -22.62
C VAL A 37 -3.74 -6.32 -21.73
N LEU A 38 -3.73 -6.03 -20.42
CA LEU A 38 -4.72 -6.51 -19.47
C LEU A 38 -5.88 -5.50 -19.39
N ASN A 39 -6.82 -5.59 -20.34
CA ASN A 39 -8.03 -4.75 -20.32
C ASN A 39 -9.02 -5.23 -19.24
N GLN A 40 -10.07 -4.44 -18.98
CA GLN A 40 -11.09 -4.78 -17.98
C GLN A 40 -11.77 -6.13 -18.25
N GLY A 41 -12.11 -6.46 -19.51
CA GLY A 41 -12.72 -7.74 -19.85
C GLY A 41 -11.81 -8.97 -19.66
N VAL A 42 -10.49 -8.80 -19.71
CA VAL A 42 -9.51 -9.86 -19.38
C VAL A 42 -9.36 -9.98 -17.87
N LEU A 43 -9.32 -8.85 -17.15
CA LEU A 43 -9.29 -8.82 -15.68
C LEU A 43 -10.55 -9.47 -15.08
N ASP A 44 -11.72 -9.25 -15.67
CA ASP A 44 -12.98 -9.87 -15.24
C ASP A 44 -12.94 -11.39 -15.38
N ARG A 45 -12.29 -11.91 -16.43
CA ARG A 45 -12.07 -13.36 -16.59
C ARG A 45 -11.03 -13.90 -15.61
N LEU A 46 -10.06 -13.08 -15.21
CA LEU A 46 -9.05 -13.41 -14.21
C LEU A 46 -9.58 -13.40 -12.78
N SER A 47 -10.73 -12.77 -12.52
CA SER A 47 -11.36 -12.72 -11.19
C SER A 47 -11.62 -14.11 -10.59
N PHE A 48 -11.86 -15.13 -11.43
CA PHE A 48 -12.01 -16.51 -10.98
C PHE A 48 -10.66 -17.17 -10.61
N ILE A 49 -9.57 -16.73 -11.21
CA ILE A 49 -8.22 -17.27 -11.00
C ILE A 49 -7.56 -16.65 -9.77
N GLU A 50 -7.88 -15.40 -9.41
CA GLU A 50 -7.37 -14.74 -8.21
C GLU A 50 -7.55 -15.57 -6.92
N PRO A 51 -8.76 -16.05 -6.55
CA PRO A 51 -8.93 -16.86 -5.35
C PRO A 51 -8.24 -18.22 -5.45
N LEU A 52 -8.12 -18.81 -6.65
CA LEU A 52 -7.39 -20.06 -6.85
C LEU A 52 -5.90 -19.86 -6.59
N ALA A 53 -5.30 -18.81 -7.17
CA ALA A 53 -3.91 -18.44 -6.95
C ALA A 53 -3.63 -18.12 -5.47
N LEU A 54 -4.52 -17.36 -4.82
CA LEU A 54 -4.41 -17.02 -3.41
C LEU A 54 -4.50 -18.28 -2.52
N SER A 55 -5.39 -19.24 -2.86
CA SER A 55 -5.50 -20.49 -2.12
C SER A 55 -4.23 -21.33 -2.20
N VAL A 56 -3.61 -21.42 -3.39
CA VAL A 56 -2.35 -22.15 -3.59
C VAL A 56 -1.22 -21.50 -2.78
N ILE A 57 -1.09 -20.17 -2.84
CA ILE A 57 -0.07 -19.44 -2.06
C ILE A 57 -0.30 -19.63 -0.56
N THR A 58 -1.55 -19.56 -0.12
CA THR A 58 -1.94 -19.76 1.29
C THR A 58 -1.63 -21.19 1.74
N PHE A 59 -1.89 -22.19 0.89
CA PHE A 59 -1.55 -23.58 1.16
C PHE A 59 -0.04 -23.78 1.29
N ILE A 60 0.76 -23.21 0.39
CA ILE A 60 2.23 -23.26 0.47
C ILE A 60 2.77 -22.60 1.75
N ILE A 61 2.16 -21.48 2.18
CA ILE A 61 2.52 -20.83 3.45
C ILE A 61 2.11 -21.71 4.64
N GLY A 62 0.91 -22.30 4.58
CA GLY A 62 0.37 -23.19 5.61
C GLY A 62 1.18 -24.47 5.79
N GLU A 63 1.68 -25.07 4.71
CA GLU A 63 2.56 -26.24 4.74
C GLU A 63 3.84 -25.98 5.55
N LYS A 64 4.41 -24.76 5.43
CA LYS A 64 5.64 -24.37 6.14
C LYS A 64 5.40 -24.04 7.63
N LEU A 65 4.17 -24.09 8.10
CA LEU A 65 3.78 -23.72 9.46
C LEU A 65 3.97 -24.90 10.43
N HIS A 66 5.15 -25.00 11.04
CA HIS A 66 5.42 -26.07 12.00
C HIS A 66 4.79 -25.76 13.38
N PHE A 67 3.73 -26.47 13.76
CA PHE A 67 2.96 -26.26 15.00
C PHE A 67 3.81 -26.17 16.28
N LYS A 68 4.85 -26.99 16.44
CA LYS A 68 5.73 -26.93 17.64
C LYS A 68 6.56 -25.65 17.69
N ARG A 69 6.97 -25.13 16.53
CA ARG A 69 7.71 -23.86 16.42
C ARG A 69 6.74 -22.67 16.61
N LEU A 70 5.52 -22.81 16.11
CA LEU A 70 4.43 -21.85 16.32
C LEU A 70 3.99 -21.77 17.78
N ALA A 71 3.91 -22.86 18.53
CA ALA A 71 3.53 -22.81 19.94
C ALA A 71 4.59 -22.07 20.79
N LYS A 72 5.88 -22.27 20.50
CA LYS A 72 6.98 -21.66 21.25
C LYS A 72 7.21 -20.17 20.93
N LEU A 73 7.09 -19.79 19.66
CA LEU A 73 7.35 -18.41 19.19
C LEU A 73 6.06 -17.62 18.95
N GLY A 74 4.99 -18.32 18.58
CA GLY A 74 3.73 -17.74 18.15
C GLY A 74 2.89 -17.16 19.27
N ALA A 75 2.92 -17.69 20.51
CA ALA A 75 2.17 -17.04 21.60
C ALA A 75 2.63 -15.60 21.85
N ARG A 76 3.96 -15.39 21.88
CA ARG A 76 4.55 -14.06 21.99
C ARG A 76 4.35 -13.23 20.72
N SER A 77 4.60 -13.81 19.54
CA SER A 77 4.43 -13.10 18.26
C SER A 77 2.98 -12.69 18.01
N LEU A 78 2.00 -13.53 18.35
CA LEU A 78 0.58 -13.24 18.22
C LEU A 78 0.18 -12.13 19.18
N PHE A 79 0.64 -12.17 20.43
CA PHE A 79 0.36 -11.10 21.39
C PHE A 79 0.90 -9.75 20.90
N LEU A 80 2.15 -9.72 20.42
CA LEU A 80 2.76 -8.53 19.82
C LEU A 80 1.95 -8.02 18.62
N SER A 81 1.67 -8.87 17.64
CA SER A 81 0.92 -8.46 16.44
C SER A 81 -0.50 -8.00 16.77
N MET A 82 -1.20 -8.64 17.72
CA MET A 82 -2.54 -8.22 18.15
C MET A 82 -2.50 -6.84 18.83
N THR A 83 -1.54 -6.63 19.75
CA THR A 83 -1.37 -5.33 20.42
C THR A 83 -0.94 -4.24 19.44
N GLU A 84 -0.01 -4.53 18.52
CA GLU A 84 0.43 -3.60 17.48
C GLU A 84 -0.71 -3.18 16.56
N ILE A 85 -1.49 -4.13 16.05
CA ILE A 85 -2.62 -3.84 15.15
C ILE A 85 -3.67 -2.99 15.89
N ALA A 86 -4.02 -3.35 17.12
CA ALA A 86 -5.00 -2.61 17.92
C ALA A 86 -4.52 -1.18 18.24
N LEU A 87 -3.26 -1.04 18.67
CA LEU A 87 -2.66 0.25 18.99
C LEU A 87 -2.55 1.13 17.74
N LEU A 88 -2.09 0.58 16.61
CA LEU A 88 -1.96 1.31 15.35
C LEU A 88 -3.32 1.82 14.88
N HIS A 89 -4.35 0.97 14.88
CA HIS A 89 -5.70 1.40 14.51
C HIS A 89 -6.24 2.49 15.43
N LEU A 90 -6.04 2.36 16.75
CA LEU A 90 -6.48 3.36 17.71
C LEU A 90 -5.77 4.69 17.51
N LEU A 91 -4.43 4.67 17.38
CA LEU A 91 -3.62 5.86 17.17
C LEU A 91 -3.95 6.55 15.85
N THR A 92 -4.06 5.82 14.74
CA THR A 92 -4.43 6.40 13.45
C THR A 92 -5.80 7.07 13.51
N ARG A 93 -6.78 6.45 14.19
CA ARG A 93 -8.11 7.07 14.38
C ARG A 93 -8.06 8.34 15.23
N ILE A 94 -7.29 8.35 16.33
CA ILE A 94 -7.12 9.53 17.19
C ILE A 94 -6.45 10.67 16.43
N ILE A 95 -5.38 10.37 15.69
CA ILE A 95 -4.64 11.35 14.89
C ILE A 95 -5.53 11.96 13.80
N LEU A 96 -6.33 11.14 13.11
CA LEU A 96 -7.29 11.63 12.11
C LEU A 96 -8.37 12.52 12.73
N LEU A 97 -8.92 12.14 13.89
CA LEU A 97 -9.92 12.94 14.60
C LEU A 97 -9.36 14.26 15.14
N LEU A 98 -8.13 14.26 15.66
CA LEU A 98 -7.46 15.48 16.13
C LEU A 98 -7.17 16.43 14.96
N ASN A 99 -6.68 15.91 13.83
CA ASN A 99 -6.48 16.69 12.62
C ASN A 99 -7.80 17.30 12.13
N ALA A 100 -8.88 16.51 12.10
CA ALA A 100 -10.21 17.01 11.74
C ALA A 100 -10.72 18.10 12.71
N TYR A 101 -10.53 17.91 14.03
CA TYR A 101 -10.92 18.89 15.04
C TYR A 101 -10.13 20.20 14.91
N LEU A 102 -8.80 20.12 14.73
CA LEU A 102 -7.96 21.29 14.50
C LEU A 102 -8.34 22.02 13.21
N PHE A 103 -8.65 21.28 12.15
CA PHE A 103 -9.09 21.85 10.88
C PHE A 103 -10.41 22.63 11.04
N ILE A 104 -11.42 22.05 11.70
CA ILE A 104 -12.71 22.72 11.96
C ILE A 104 -12.53 23.94 12.87
N LYS A 105 -11.74 23.81 13.94
CA LYS A 105 -11.48 24.92 14.87
C LYS A 105 -10.74 26.08 14.20
N CYS A 106 -9.74 25.78 13.37
CA CYS A 106 -9.01 26.78 12.59
C CYS A 106 -9.95 27.49 11.59
N PHE A 107 -10.80 26.72 10.90
CA PHE A 107 -11.77 27.28 9.96
C PHE A 107 -12.75 28.25 10.63
N VAL A 108 -13.33 27.87 11.78
CA VAL A 108 -14.27 28.72 12.52
C VAL A 108 -13.58 29.97 13.11
N PHE A 109 -12.38 29.83 13.68
CA PHE A 109 -11.62 30.98 14.19
C PHE A 109 -11.17 31.92 13.07
N GLY A 110 -10.85 31.40 11.89
CA GLY A 110 -10.57 32.18 10.69
C GLY A 110 -11.75 33.06 10.30
N GLN A 111 -12.97 32.51 10.27
CA GLN A 111 -14.20 33.26 9.98
C GLN A 111 -14.58 34.28 11.07
N LEU A 112 -14.16 34.07 12.32
CA LEU A 112 -14.39 35.03 13.41
C LEU A 112 -13.35 36.17 13.44
N ARG A 113 -12.12 35.91 12.96
CA ARG A 113 -11.06 36.92 12.86
C ARG A 113 -11.21 37.80 11.62
N ASP A 114 -11.79 37.25 10.56
CA ASP A 114 -12.09 37.97 9.33
C ASP A 114 -13.54 38.49 9.41
N GLY A 115 -13.71 39.70 9.96
CA GLY A 115 -15.02 40.35 10.16
C GLY A 115 -15.77 40.74 8.88
N SER A 116 -15.50 40.10 7.75
CA SER A 116 -16.19 40.28 6.47
C SER A 116 -16.10 38.97 5.69
N GLY A 117 -17.25 38.35 5.39
CA GLY A 117 -17.28 37.03 4.78
C GLY A 117 -16.55 36.95 3.43
N LEU A 118 -15.55 36.07 3.32
CA LEU A 118 -15.34 35.06 2.27
C LEU A 118 -13.92 34.46 2.42
N PRO A 119 -13.72 33.14 2.23
CA PRO A 119 -12.42 32.50 2.43
C PRO A 119 -11.45 32.74 1.25
N HIS A 120 -10.53 33.68 1.39
CA HIS A 120 -9.35 33.85 0.53
C HIS A 120 -8.17 32.95 1.00
N TYR A 121 -8.36 31.62 0.97
CA TYR A 121 -7.31 30.65 1.31
C TYR A 121 -7.19 29.56 0.24
N LEU A 122 -7.06 29.95 -1.03
CA LEU A 122 -6.67 29.06 -2.13
C LEU A 122 -5.40 29.53 -2.88
N GLU A 123 -4.62 30.47 -2.33
CA GLU A 123 -3.40 30.98 -3.00
C GLU A 123 -2.09 30.72 -2.25
N GLY A 124 -2.12 30.26 -1.00
CA GLY A 124 -0.89 30.05 -0.20
C GLY A 124 -0.26 28.66 -0.29
N VAL A 125 -0.95 27.65 -0.84
CA VAL A 125 -0.48 26.25 -0.86
C VAL A 125 -0.06 25.79 -2.26
N THR A 126 -0.28 26.62 -3.30
CA THR A 126 0.10 26.32 -4.69
C THR A 126 1.49 26.87 -5.07
N PHE A 127 2.31 27.30 -4.10
CA PHE A 127 3.68 27.77 -4.35
C PHE A 127 4.69 27.12 -3.37
N SER A 128 4.70 25.79 -3.33
CA SER A 128 5.85 24.99 -2.90
C SER A 128 5.82 23.61 -3.56
N LEU A 129 5.60 23.61 -4.88
CA LEU A 129 5.93 22.53 -5.81
C LEU A 129 6.39 23.15 -7.13
#